data_AF-X1M446-F1
#
_entry.id   AF-X1M446-F1
#
_cell.length_a   1.000
_cell.length_b   1.000
_cell.length_c   1.000
_cell.angle_alpha   90.00
_cell.angle_beta   90.00
_cell.angle_gamma   90.00
#
_symmetry.space_group_name_H-M   'P 1'
#
loop_
_entity.id
_entity.type
_entity.pdbx_description
1 polymer ?
#
loop_
_entity_poly.entity_id
_entity_poly.type
_entity_poly.pdbx_seq_one_letter_code
_entity_poly.pdbx_strand_id
1 'polypeptide(L)'
;MSKRLTLVLLFVTFLVFAMSGCGPPTPTPTPQAPGKAILVTSTADAGPGTLRQALLDARSGDTITFDPAVFPPSAPATIYLTSNLPSITQGNLTIDGSNAGVILDGSNISEDWVSGLEISSNRNTVQGLQIVNFSSGPGIHLCGGAQNNTIGGDRGIGSGPLGQGNLVGNGEIGINLCDDGTSFNTITGNLI
;
A
#
# COMPACT_ATOMS: atom_id res chain seq x y z
N MET A 1 -86.94 -1.97 31.26
CA MET A 1 -85.60 -1.81 31.90
C MET A 1 -84.55 -2.30 30.91
N SER A 2 -83.94 -1.37 30.18
CA SER A 2 -82.97 -1.63 29.11
C SER A 2 -81.61 -2.02 29.70
N LYS A 3 -81.16 -3.26 29.45
CA LYS A 3 -79.81 -3.73 29.80
C LYS A 3 -78.87 -3.42 28.65
N ARG A 4 -77.90 -2.54 28.92
CA ARG A 4 -76.83 -2.13 27.99
C ARG A 4 -75.96 -3.34 27.63
N LEU A 5 -75.82 -3.60 26.34
CA LEU A 5 -74.97 -4.63 25.74
C LEU A 5 -73.58 -4.02 25.53
N THR A 6 -72.58 -4.47 26.29
CA THR A 6 -71.18 -4.05 26.15
C THR A 6 -70.53 -4.83 25.02
N LEU A 7 -70.12 -4.13 23.96
CA LEU A 7 -69.39 -4.66 22.81
C LEU A 7 -67.92 -4.90 23.19
N VAL A 8 -67.46 -6.14 23.18
CA VAL A 8 -66.04 -6.50 23.35
C VAL A 8 -65.42 -6.56 21.95
N LEU A 9 -64.54 -5.60 21.65
CA LEU A 9 -63.78 -5.55 20.39
C LEU A 9 -62.51 -6.41 20.55
N LEU A 10 -62.47 -7.58 19.91
CA LEU A 10 -61.25 -8.41 19.84
C LEU A 10 -60.32 -7.85 18.75
N PHE A 11 -59.19 -7.27 19.15
CA PHE A 11 -58.09 -6.95 18.23
C PHE A 11 -57.29 -8.22 17.96
N VAL A 12 -57.40 -8.78 16.76
CA VAL A 12 -56.48 -9.81 16.27
C VAL A 12 -55.31 -9.09 15.60
N THR A 13 -54.20 -8.95 16.33
CA THR A 13 -52.93 -8.51 15.76
C THR A 13 -52.25 -9.72 15.10
N PHE A 14 -52.12 -9.70 13.78
CA PHE A 14 -51.27 -10.64 13.06
C PHE A 14 -49.81 -10.25 13.31
N LEU A 15 -49.12 -11.02 14.15
CA LEU A 15 -47.68 -10.96 14.30
C LEU A 15 -47.03 -11.56 13.05
N VAL A 16 -46.53 -10.71 12.15
CA VAL A 16 -45.68 -11.17 11.05
C VAL A 16 -44.31 -11.48 11.63
N PHE A 17 -44.01 -12.75 11.84
CA PHE A 17 -42.63 -13.21 12.02
C PHE A 17 -41.89 -12.98 10.70
N ALA A 18 -41.12 -11.89 10.60
CA ALA A 18 -40.12 -11.77 9.56
C ALA A 18 -39.10 -12.90 9.77
N MET A 19 -39.11 -13.88 8.85
CA MET A 19 -38.05 -14.88 8.77
C MET A 19 -36.73 -14.12 8.65
N SER A 20 -35.85 -14.29 9.64
CA SER A 20 -34.48 -13.80 9.58
C SER A 20 -33.80 -14.48 8.40
N GLY A 21 -33.82 -13.80 7.25
CA GLY A 21 -33.14 -14.24 6.05
C GLY A 21 -31.66 -14.32 6.35
N CYS A 22 -31.11 -15.52 6.18
CA CYS A 22 -29.67 -15.75 6.10
C CYS A 22 -29.08 -14.69 5.16
N GLY A 23 -28.17 -13.86 5.66
CA GLY A 23 -27.42 -12.94 4.80
C GLY A 23 -26.73 -13.71 3.68
N PRO A 24 -26.43 -13.06 2.53
CA PRO A 24 -25.68 -13.71 1.47
C PRO A 24 -24.41 -14.34 2.08
N PRO A 25 -24.04 -15.58 1.72
CA PRO A 25 -22.84 -16.19 2.24
C PRO A 25 -21.67 -15.24 1.99
N THR A 26 -20.97 -14.86 3.06
CA THR A 26 -19.71 -14.11 2.94
C THR A 26 -18.85 -14.89 1.95
N PRO A 27 -18.38 -14.27 0.84
CA PRO A 27 -17.61 -14.99 -0.16
C PRO A 27 -16.45 -15.67 0.57
N THR A 28 -16.43 -17.00 0.51
CA THR A 28 -15.31 -17.78 1.02
C THR A 28 -14.07 -17.25 0.32
N PRO A 29 -13.02 -16.81 1.04
CA PRO A 29 -11.82 -16.30 0.38
C PRO A 29 -11.26 -17.42 -0.50
N THR A 30 -11.39 -17.25 -1.81
CA THR A 30 -10.74 -18.13 -2.78
C THR A 30 -9.25 -18.14 -2.44
N PRO A 31 -8.60 -19.31 -2.30
CA PRO A 31 -7.17 -19.37 -2.07
C PRO A 31 -6.46 -18.57 -3.16
N GLN A 32 -5.90 -17.43 -2.77
CA GLN A 32 -5.14 -16.57 -3.66
C GLN A 32 -3.91 -17.36 -4.12
N ALA A 33 -3.66 -17.38 -5.43
CA ALA A 33 -2.45 -18.00 -5.96
C ALA A 33 -1.23 -17.39 -5.24
N PRO A 34 -0.22 -18.21 -4.87
CA PRO A 34 0.97 -17.70 -4.20
C PRO A 34 1.60 -16.61 -5.07
N GLY A 35 1.97 -15.50 -4.44
CA GLY A 35 2.59 -14.38 -5.14
C GLY A 35 3.92 -14.77 -5.76
N LYS A 36 4.28 -14.09 -6.85
CA LYS A 36 5.56 -14.28 -7.56
C LYS A 36 6.58 -13.24 -7.12
N ALA A 37 7.86 -13.57 -7.30
CA ALA A 37 8.93 -12.59 -7.27
C ALA A 37 9.01 -11.87 -8.62
N ILE A 38 9.06 -10.54 -8.59
CA ILE A 38 9.32 -9.68 -9.74
C ILE A 38 10.68 -9.01 -9.50
N LEU A 39 11.63 -9.25 -10.40
CA LEU A 39 12.99 -8.73 -10.27
C LEU A 39 13.17 -7.47 -11.13
N VAL A 40 13.50 -6.34 -10.49
CA VAL A 40 13.89 -5.10 -11.16
C VAL A 40 15.37 -5.21 -11.55
N THR A 41 15.65 -5.01 -12.84
CA THR A 41 16.96 -5.23 -13.47
C THR A 41 17.44 -4.01 -14.26
N SER A 42 16.79 -2.85 -14.07
CA SER A 42 17.13 -1.64 -14.81
C SER A 42 16.90 -0.39 -13.96
N THR A 43 17.79 0.59 -14.11
CA THR A 43 17.68 1.92 -13.51
C THR A 43 16.86 2.90 -14.35
N ALA A 44 16.39 2.50 -15.54
CA ALA A 44 15.53 3.35 -16.35
C ALA A 44 14.16 3.58 -15.69
N ASP A 45 13.53 4.70 -15.99
CA ASP A 45 12.19 5.03 -15.49
C ASP A 45 11.10 4.11 -16.07
N ALA A 46 11.22 3.69 -17.33
CA ALA A 46 10.20 2.93 -18.04
C ALA A 46 10.78 1.84 -18.96
N GLY A 47 9.94 0.85 -19.29
CA GLY A 47 10.27 -0.28 -20.14
C GLY A 47 10.51 -1.59 -19.37
N PRO A 48 10.84 -2.68 -20.08
CA PRO A 48 11.07 -3.98 -19.47
C PRO A 48 12.16 -3.92 -18.38
N GLY A 49 11.90 -4.56 -17.25
CA GLY A 49 12.85 -4.67 -16.14
C GLY A 49 12.93 -3.46 -15.20
N THR A 50 12.14 -2.40 -15.41
CA THR A 50 12.11 -1.23 -14.51
C THR A 50 11.12 -1.40 -13.35
N LEU A 51 11.28 -0.59 -12.30
CA LEU A 51 10.34 -0.55 -11.18
C LEU A 51 8.92 -0.18 -11.64
N ARG A 52 8.80 0.77 -12.57
CA ARG A 52 7.51 1.17 -13.14
C ARG A 52 6.79 -0.01 -13.80
N GLN A 53 7.49 -0.79 -14.62
CA GLN A 53 6.89 -1.98 -15.23
C GLN A 53 6.56 -3.05 -14.17
N ALA A 54 7.42 -3.22 -13.16
CA ALA A 54 7.16 -4.15 -12.06
C ALA A 54 5.88 -3.81 -11.28
N LEU A 55 5.62 -2.52 -11.02
CA LEU A 55 4.39 -2.05 -10.37
C LEU A 55 3.13 -2.26 -11.22
N LEU A 56 3.25 -2.11 -12.55
CA LEU A 56 2.15 -2.41 -13.49
C LEU A 56 1.83 -3.92 -13.55
N ASP A 57 2.86 -4.77 -13.49
CA ASP A 57 2.74 -6.22 -13.59
C ASP A 57 2.38 -6.90 -12.26
N ALA A 58 2.58 -6.20 -11.15
CA ALA A 58 2.38 -6.70 -9.81
C ALA A 58 0.90 -7.00 -9.53
N ARG A 59 0.69 -8.13 -8.86
CA ARG A 59 -0.60 -8.55 -8.32
C ARG A 59 -0.48 -8.68 -6.82
N SER A 60 -1.64 -8.80 -6.18
CA SER A 60 -1.69 -9.00 -4.74
C SER A 60 -0.92 -10.27 -4.34
N GLY A 61 -0.09 -10.17 -3.31
CA GLY A 61 0.78 -11.24 -2.82
C GLY A 61 2.19 -11.22 -3.42
N ASP A 62 2.44 -10.49 -4.51
CA ASP A 62 3.73 -10.46 -5.18
C ASP A 62 4.82 -9.77 -4.32
N THR A 63 6.07 -10.04 -4.65
CA THR A 63 7.24 -9.38 -4.06
C THR A 63 8.11 -8.79 -5.16
N ILE A 64 8.29 -7.47 -5.15
CA ILE A 64 9.23 -6.75 -6.00
C ILE A 64 10.58 -6.69 -5.27
N THR A 65 11.62 -7.18 -5.94
CA THR A 65 13.02 -7.15 -5.46
C THR A 65 13.92 -6.53 -6.53
N PHE A 66 15.17 -6.26 -6.18
CA PHE A 66 16.11 -5.54 -7.05
C PHE A 66 17.36 -6.40 -7.28
N ASP A 67 17.81 -6.47 -8.53
CA ASP A 67 19.02 -7.21 -8.90
C ASP A 67 20.26 -6.53 -8.31
N PRO A 68 21.03 -7.18 -7.41
CA PRO A 68 22.21 -6.57 -6.80
C PRO A 68 23.36 -6.35 -7.79
N ALA A 69 23.32 -6.94 -9.00
CA ALA A 69 24.26 -6.59 -10.06
C ALA A 69 23.98 -5.20 -10.65
N VAL A 70 22.72 -4.74 -10.60
CA VAL A 70 22.27 -3.44 -11.11
C VAL A 70 22.14 -2.41 -9.99
N PHE A 71 21.78 -2.87 -8.79
CA PHE A 71 21.63 -2.08 -7.56
C PHE A 71 22.58 -2.58 -6.46
N PRO A 72 23.90 -2.42 -6.61
CA PRO A 72 24.86 -2.94 -5.64
C PRO A 72 24.60 -2.39 -4.24
N PRO A 73 24.52 -3.25 -3.19
CA PRO A 73 24.27 -2.81 -1.82
C PRO A 73 25.27 -1.78 -1.30
N SER A 74 26.54 -1.91 -1.69
CA SER A 74 27.63 -1.01 -1.29
C SER A 74 27.83 0.19 -2.21
N ALA A 75 27.14 0.24 -3.35
CA ALA A 75 27.23 1.34 -4.31
C ALA A 75 25.84 1.55 -4.92
N PRO A 76 24.94 2.25 -4.18
CA PRO A 76 23.56 2.39 -4.60
C PRO A 76 23.41 3.00 -5.99
N ALA A 77 22.45 2.48 -6.75
CA ALA A 77 22.11 2.95 -8.08
C ALA A 77 20.78 3.72 -8.06
N THR A 78 20.72 4.76 -8.89
CA THR A 78 19.61 5.71 -8.91
C THR A 78 18.66 5.44 -10.07
N ILE A 79 17.37 5.38 -9.75
CA ILE A 79 16.26 5.49 -10.69
C ILE A 79 15.80 6.95 -10.67
N TYR A 80 16.13 7.69 -11.72
CA TYR A 80 15.64 9.06 -11.90
C TYR A 80 14.24 9.02 -12.49
N LEU A 81 13.25 9.38 -11.68
CA LEU A 81 11.85 9.38 -12.08
C LEU A 81 11.51 10.66 -12.85
N THR A 82 10.67 10.52 -13.87
CA THR A 82 10.18 11.66 -14.67
C THR A 82 8.70 11.97 -14.44
N SER A 83 7.98 11.12 -13.71
CA SER A 83 6.57 11.26 -13.34
C SER A 83 6.21 10.29 -12.20
N ASN A 84 5.01 10.40 -11.63
CA ASN A 84 4.52 9.48 -10.59
C ASN A 84 4.68 8.02 -11.02
N LEU A 85 5.17 7.19 -10.10
CA LEU A 85 5.08 5.74 -10.27
C LEU A 85 3.61 5.28 -10.18
N PRO A 86 3.23 4.16 -10.82
CA PRO A 86 1.90 3.58 -10.67
C PRO A 86 1.58 3.34 -9.20
N SER A 87 0.41 3.81 -8.74
CA SER A 87 -0.01 3.68 -7.34
C SER A 87 -0.23 2.21 -6.95
N ILE A 88 0.14 1.85 -5.72
CA ILE A 88 0.02 0.50 -5.17
C ILE A 88 -1.43 0.28 -4.73
N THR A 89 -2.20 -0.38 -5.58
CA THR A 89 -3.67 -0.56 -5.45
C THR A 89 -4.09 -2.01 -5.19
N GLN A 90 -3.19 -2.98 -5.41
CA GLN A 90 -3.48 -4.40 -5.37
C GLN A 90 -3.58 -4.95 -3.93
N GLY A 91 -2.85 -4.34 -2.99
CA GLY A 91 -2.71 -4.82 -1.61
C GLY A 91 -1.86 -6.09 -1.48
N ASN A 92 -1.39 -6.39 -0.28
CA ASN A 92 -0.48 -7.52 -0.01
C ASN A 92 0.78 -7.52 -0.92
N LEU A 93 1.23 -6.36 -1.39
CA LEU A 93 2.45 -6.22 -2.19
C LEU A 93 3.64 -5.96 -1.28
N THR A 94 4.75 -6.66 -1.52
CA THR A 94 6.03 -6.33 -0.87
C THR A 94 6.96 -5.67 -1.89
N ILE A 95 7.54 -4.52 -1.54
CA ILE A 95 8.65 -3.90 -2.26
C ILE A 95 9.85 -3.96 -1.31
N ASP A 96 10.82 -4.80 -1.65
CA ASP A 96 11.95 -5.14 -0.79
C ASP A 96 13.29 -4.76 -1.42
N GLY A 97 13.82 -3.62 -0.99
CA GLY A 97 15.17 -3.16 -1.28
C GLY A 97 16.22 -3.58 -0.25
N SER A 98 15.87 -4.39 0.76
CA SER A 98 16.74 -4.63 1.92
C SER A 98 18.10 -5.27 1.61
N ASN A 99 18.24 -5.89 0.44
CA ASN A 99 19.48 -6.50 -0.05
C ASN A 99 20.04 -5.82 -1.30
N ALA A 100 19.68 -4.56 -1.54
CA ALA A 100 20.11 -3.78 -2.68
C ALA A 100 20.37 -2.32 -2.28
N GLY A 101 21.11 -1.60 -3.12
CA GLY A 101 21.31 -0.16 -2.99
C GLY A 101 20.40 0.56 -3.99
N VAL A 102 19.17 0.86 -3.61
CA VAL A 102 18.18 1.52 -4.49
C VAL A 102 17.94 2.95 -4.06
N ILE A 103 18.02 3.88 -5.01
CA ILE A 103 17.61 5.27 -4.84
C ILE A 103 16.50 5.59 -5.83
N LEU A 104 15.35 6.05 -5.34
CA LEU A 104 14.31 6.70 -6.13
C LEU A 104 14.51 8.21 -6.01
N ASP A 105 14.82 8.85 -7.13
CA ASP A 105 15.14 10.29 -7.17
C ASP A 105 14.10 11.04 -8.00
N GLY A 106 13.37 11.95 -7.33
CA GLY A 106 12.34 12.79 -7.92
C GLY A 106 12.86 14.07 -8.57
N SER A 107 14.17 14.31 -8.65
CA SER A 107 14.74 15.60 -9.10
C SER A 107 14.37 16.03 -10.51
N ASN A 108 13.92 15.09 -11.36
CA ASN A 108 13.51 15.36 -12.75
C ASN A 108 12.00 15.58 -12.90
N ILE A 109 11.24 15.59 -11.80
CA ILE A 109 9.80 15.79 -11.80
C ILE A 109 9.49 17.27 -11.65
N SER A 110 8.78 17.83 -12.62
CA SER A 110 8.31 19.23 -12.59
C SER A 110 6.82 19.36 -12.25
N GLU A 111 6.14 18.24 -12.05
CA GLU A 111 4.71 18.20 -11.72
C GLU A 111 4.50 18.54 -10.23
N ASP A 112 3.36 19.19 -9.96
CA ASP A 112 2.94 19.50 -8.60
C ASP A 112 2.37 18.24 -7.93
N TRP A 113 2.60 18.11 -6.62
CA TRP A 113 2.04 17.04 -5.79
C TRP A 113 2.39 15.62 -6.24
N VAL A 114 3.67 15.37 -6.52
CA VAL A 114 4.15 14.05 -6.90
C VAL A 114 4.73 13.33 -5.69
N SER A 115 4.20 12.13 -5.44
CA SER A 115 4.70 11.25 -4.40
C SER A 115 5.77 10.31 -4.96
N GLY A 116 6.80 9.99 -4.18
CA GLY A 116 7.77 8.97 -4.56
C GLY A 116 7.13 7.59 -4.69
N LEU A 117 6.32 7.22 -3.71
CA LEU A 117 5.42 6.07 -3.77
C LEU A 117 4.05 6.46 -3.24
N GLU A 118 2.99 6.03 -3.93
CA GLU A 118 1.61 6.17 -3.48
C GLU A 118 1.00 4.80 -3.18
N ILE A 119 0.39 4.67 -2.00
CA ILE A 119 -0.24 3.44 -1.50
C ILE A 119 -1.68 3.74 -1.16
N SER A 120 -2.60 3.12 -1.90
CA SER A 120 -4.05 3.22 -1.71
C SER A 120 -4.72 1.87 -1.47
N SER A 121 -3.94 0.94 -0.91
CA SER A 121 -4.38 -0.42 -0.61
C SER A 121 -3.80 -0.93 0.71
N ASN A 122 -4.20 -2.15 1.09
CA ASN A 122 -3.93 -2.70 2.42
C ASN A 122 -2.78 -3.71 2.42
N ARG A 123 -2.15 -3.90 3.58
CA ARG A 123 -1.19 -4.99 3.85
C ARG A 123 0.06 -4.99 2.95
N ASN A 124 0.47 -3.82 2.46
CA ASN A 124 1.70 -3.70 1.70
C ASN A 124 2.91 -3.55 2.63
N THR A 125 4.08 -3.93 2.15
CA THR A 125 5.36 -3.69 2.82
C THR A 125 6.27 -2.93 1.88
N VAL A 126 6.85 -1.81 2.35
CA VAL A 126 7.85 -1.03 1.61
C VAL A 126 9.06 -0.83 2.49
N GLN A 127 10.20 -1.42 2.11
CA GLN A 127 11.39 -1.50 2.95
C GLN A 127 12.69 -1.42 2.14
N GLY A 128 13.75 -0.90 2.76
CA GLY A 128 15.10 -0.87 2.19
C GLY A 128 15.30 0.09 1.00
N LEU A 129 14.48 1.13 0.87
CA LEU A 129 14.59 2.12 -0.20
C LEU A 129 15.17 3.45 0.29
N GLN A 130 15.90 4.15 -0.58
CA GLN A 130 16.18 5.58 -0.43
C GLN A 130 15.25 6.34 -1.38
N ILE A 131 14.46 7.27 -0.86
CA ILE A 131 13.44 8.02 -1.61
C ILE A 131 13.71 9.49 -1.38
N VAL A 132 14.21 10.18 -2.41
CA VAL A 132 14.77 11.53 -2.26
C VAL A 132 14.30 12.49 -3.33
N ASN A 133 14.37 13.79 -3.02
CA ASN A 133 14.16 14.89 -3.95
C ASN A 133 12.74 14.96 -4.55
N PHE A 134 11.73 14.55 -3.79
CA PHE A 134 10.32 14.81 -4.11
C PHE A 134 9.92 16.16 -3.49
N SER A 135 10.18 17.25 -4.21
CA SER A 135 10.05 18.60 -3.66
C SER A 135 8.61 19.11 -3.60
N SER A 136 7.70 18.57 -4.41
CA SER A 136 6.30 19.03 -4.51
C SER A 136 5.30 18.14 -3.76
N GLY A 137 5.75 17.02 -3.19
CA GLY A 137 4.91 16.03 -2.54
C GLY A 137 5.69 15.15 -1.57
N PRO A 138 5.05 14.14 -0.95
CA PRO A 138 5.72 13.27 0.00
C PRO A 138 6.62 12.24 -0.66
N GLY A 139 7.67 11.80 0.03
CA GLY A 139 8.42 10.63 -0.41
C GLY A 139 7.55 9.37 -0.42
N ILE A 140 6.74 9.14 0.62
CA ILE A 140 5.76 8.03 0.66
C ILE A 140 4.40 8.57 1.09
N HIS A 141 3.37 8.35 0.27
CA HIS A 141 1.99 8.77 0.51
C HIS A 141 1.08 7.56 0.71
N LEU A 142 0.42 7.47 1.87
CA LEU A 142 -0.62 6.50 2.17
C LEU A 142 -1.97 7.22 2.21
N CYS A 143 -2.94 6.74 1.44
CA CYS A 143 -4.24 7.39 1.29
C CYS A 143 -5.36 6.42 0.88
N GLY A 144 -6.59 6.89 0.73
CA GLY A 144 -7.70 6.10 0.23
C GLY A 144 -8.12 4.97 1.17
N GLY A 145 -7.96 5.16 2.48
CA GLY A 145 -8.24 4.13 3.47
C GLY A 145 -7.19 3.00 3.53
N ALA A 146 -5.93 3.29 3.20
CA ALA A 146 -4.84 2.31 3.24
C ALA A 146 -4.55 1.84 4.67
N GLN A 147 -4.68 0.53 4.92
CA GLN A 147 -4.57 -0.05 6.26
C GLN A 147 -3.58 -1.20 6.36
N ASN A 148 -3.02 -1.38 7.56
CA ASN A 148 -2.12 -2.50 7.89
C ASN A 148 -0.88 -2.57 6.98
N ASN A 149 -0.44 -1.44 6.44
CA ASN A 149 0.81 -1.37 5.69
C ASN A 149 2.00 -1.25 6.64
N THR A 150 3.15 -1.78 6.24
CA THR A 150 4.41 -1.62 6.95
C THR A 150 5.37 -0.81 6.09
N ILE A 151 5.79 0.34 6.60
CA ILE A 151 6.78 1.21 5.95
C ILE A 151 8.05 1.17 6.81
N GLY A 152 9.08 0.53 6.26
CA GLY A 152 10.37 0.27 6.89
C GLY A 152 10.40 -1.02 7.71
N GLY A 153 11.42 -1.21 8.54
CA GLY A 153 11.67 -2.45 9.27
C GLY A 153 12.95 -2.39 10.11
N ASP A 154 13.56 -3.54 10.39
CA ASP A 154 14.84 -3.61 11.11
C ASP A 154 16.01 -3.22 10.19
N ARG A 155 16.75 -2.17 10.58
CA ARG A 155 17.92 -1.70 9.84
C ARG A 155 19.10 -2.66 9.85
N GLY A 156 19.12 -3.64 10.76
CA GLY A 156 20.13 -4.69 10.84
C GLY A 156 19.85 -5.89 9.94
N ILE A 157 18.67 -5.97 9.31
CA ILE A 157 18.28 -7.08 8.44
C ILE A 157 18.45 -6.69 6.97
N GLY A 158 19.35 -7.38 6.28
CA GLY A 158 19.64 -7.15 4.86
C GLY A 158 21.04 -6.57 4.65
N SER A 159 21.53 -6.68 3.42
CA SER A 159 22.86 -6.20 3.02
C SER A 159 22.87 -4.77 2.45
N GLY A 160 21.70 -4.20 2.17
CA GLY A 160 21.53 -2.83 1.68
C GLY A 160 21.95 -1.77 2.72
N PRO A 161 22.12 -0.50 2.31
CA PRO A 161 22.66 0.55 3.17
C PRO A 161 21.91 0.78 4.49
N LEU A 162 20.62 0.42 4.54
CA LEU A 162 19.74 0.63 5.68
C LEU A 162 18.97 -0.63 6.08
N GLY A 163 19.38 -1.81 5.63
CA GLY A 163 18.61 -3.05 5.82
C GLY A 163 17.15 -2.87 5.38
N GLN A 164 16.18 -3.21 6.23
CA GLN A 164 14.75 -2.98 5.95
C GLN A 164 14.30 -1.52 6.21
N GLY A 165 15.14 -0.66 6.78
CA GLY A 165 14.80 0.76 6.95
C GLY A 165 14.75 1.49 5.61
N ASN A 166 13.83 2.45 5.47
CA ASN A 166 13.89 3.40 4.36
C ASN A 166 14.61 4.69 4.78
N LEU A 167 15.20 5.39 3.82
CA LEU A 167 15.54 6.81 3.93
C LEU A 167 14.56 7.60 3.08
N VAL A 168 13.93 8.61 3.66
CA VAL A 168 13.03 9.52 2.95
C VAL A 168 13.47 10.94 3.26
N GLY A 169 14.05 11.63 2.29
CA GLY A 169 14.71 12.91 2.58
C GLY A 169 14.79 13.86 1.39
N ASN A 170 15.25 15.09 1.64
CA ASN A 170 15.37 16.14 0.61
C ASN A 170 14.06 16.44 -0.15
N GLY A 171 12.91 16.15 0.46
CA GLY A 171 11.58 16.53 -0.02
C GLY A 171 10.87 17.41 1.00
N GLU A 172 9.70 17.95 0.64
CA GLU A 172 8.90 18.77 1.56
C GLU A 172 8.24 17.92 2.66
N ILE A 173 7.75 16.74 2.27
CA ILE A 173 7.03 15.82 3.16
C ILE A 173 7.75 14.47 3.13
N GLY A 174 7.98 13.88 4.31
CA GLY A 174 8.56 12.54 4.43
C GLY A 174 7.54 11.45 4.10
N ILE A 175 6.90 10.92 5.14
CA ILE A 175 5.85 9.91 5.03
C ILE A 175 4.52 10.55 5.45
N ASN A 176 3.54 10.53 4.55
CA ASN A 176 2.21 11.13 4.76
C ASN A 176 1.12 10.05 4.89
N LEU A 177 0.23 10.19 5.86
CA LEU A 177 -1.01 9.42 5.98
C LEU A 177 -2.17 10.42 5.82
N CYS A 178 -2.90 10.34 4.70
CA CYS A 178 -3.68 11.49 4.20
C CYS A 178 -5.08 11.65 4.82
N ASP A 179 -5.71 10.57 5.30
CA ASP A 179 -7.13 10.52 5.65
C ASP A 179 -7.40 9.65 6.88
N ASP A 180 -8.57 9.84 7.50
CA ASP A 180 -9.00 9.11 8.70
C ASP A 180 -9.13 7.59 8.48
N GLY A 181 -9.35 7.17 7.24
CA GLY A 181 -9.43 5.75 6.88
C GLY A 181 -8.06 5.08 6.87
N THR A 182 -7.00 5.85 6.63
CA THR A 182 -5.61 5.42 6.53
C THR A 182 -5.04 5.15 7.92
N SER A 183 -5.29 3.93 8.41
CA SER A 183 -5.15 3.57 9.81
C SER A 183 -4.45 2.22 10.00
N PHE A 184 -4.00 1.92 11.22
CA PHE A 184 -3.32 0.66 11.54
C PHE A 184 -2.05 0.39 10.73
N ASN A 185 -1.43 1.44 10.18
CA ASN A 185 -0.15 1.32 9.48
C ASN A 185 1.01 1.37 10.49
N THR A 186 2.06 0.61 10.21
CA THR A 186 3.28 0.59 11.01
C THR A 186 4.38 1.33 10.28
N ILE A 187 4.87 2.43 10.87
CA ILE A 187 6.01 3.19 10.37
C ILE A 187 7.17 2.95 11.32
N THR A 188 8.19 2.21 10.89
CA THR A 188 9.30 1.80 11.76
C THR A 188 10.62 1.78 11.02
N GLY A 189 11.73 2.08 11.71
CA GLY A 189 13.06 1.99 11.12
C GLY A 189 13.35 2.94 9.95
N ASN A 190 12.52 3.96 9.69
CA ASN A 190 12.77 4.95 8.65
C ASN A 190 13.65 6.11 9.14
N LEU A 191 14.58 6.58 8.32
CA LEU A 191 15.27 7.86 8.48
C LEU A 191 14.52 8.91 7.67
N ILE A 192 14.06 9.97 8.33
CA ILE A 192 13.24 11.04 7.73
C ILE A 192 13.91 12.39 8.03
#